data_AF-A0A7R9ZTF5-F1
#
_entry.id   AF-A0A7R9ZTF5-F1
#
_cell.length_a   1.000
_cell.length_b   1.000
_cell.length_c   1.000
_cell.angle_alpha   90.00
_cell.angle_beta   90.00
_cell.angle_gamma   90.00
#
_symmetry.space_group_name_H-M   'P 1'
#
loop_
_entity.id
_entity.type
_entity.pdbx_description
1 polymer ?
#
loop_
_entity_poly.entity_id
_entity_poly.type
_entity_poly.pdbx_seq_one_letter_code
_entity_poly.pdbx_strand_id
1 'polypeptide(L)'
;AAGSLQPTVFAYNTVLNACAFSALGTQVDEQRDALQIAVGTFGQLRRSAIAPDTVTYGNLLKCFANLMPAGQRRTQMALQVFDKCREDGMVGALAWNELRRAVPNRALVDALELSRLPHEVRDLPWQWRRANLKDKNAPQKKQQQQKRQQKGKKNEVGTRQRARQRGFFVTESMAESGKDL
;
A
#
# COMPACT_ATOMS: atom_id res chain seq x y z
N ALA A 1 -13.55 24.09 13.79
CA ALA A 1 -12.23 23.73 13.25
C ALA A 1 -12.39 22.54 12.32
N ALA A 2 -12.26 22.73 11.00
CA ALA A 2 -12.21 21.60 10.07
C ALA A 2 -10.91 20.85 10.34
N GLY A 3 -10.99 19.61 10.82
CA GLY A 3 -9.81 18.80 11.12
C GLY A 3 -8.95 18.66 9.88
N SER A 4 -7.68 19.08 9.93
CA SER A 4 -6.77 18.94 8.80
C SER A 4 -6.58 17.46 8.48
N LEU A 5 -7.15 16.99 7.37
CA LEU A 5 -6.94 15.65 6.86
C LEU A 5 -5.54 15.59 6.26
N GLN A 6 -4.65 14.83 6.90
CA GLN A 6 -3.31 14.57 6.36
C GLN A 6 -3.39 13.46 5.31
N PRO A 7 -2.80 13.66 4.12
CA PRO A 7 -2.69 12.58 3.14
C PRO A 7 -1.99 11.36 3.74
N THR A 8 -2.33 10.18 3.24
CA THR A 8 -1.59 8.94 3.53
C THR A 8 -0.77 8.55 2.31
N VAL A 9 0.16 7.59 2.44
CA VAL A 9 0.93 7.04 1.31
C VAL A 9 0.02 6.57 0.16
N PHE A 10 -1.19 6.10 0.48
CA PHE A 10 -2.19 5.70 -0.51
C PHE A 10 -2.62 6.85 -1.42
N ALA A 11 -2.77 8.07 -0.90
CA ALA A 11 -3.14 9.22 -1.71
C ALA A 11 -2.06 9.53 -2.77
N TYR A 12 -0.79 9.53 -2.36
CA TYR A 12 0.33 9.69 -3.27
C TYR A 12 0.41 8.55 -4.30
N ASN A 13 0.26 7.31 -3.85
CA ASN A 13 0.28 6.13 -4.74
C ASN A 13 -0.84 6.16 -5.78
N THR A 14 -2.04 6.65 -5.41
CA THR A 14 -3.16 6.84 -6.33
C THR A 14 -2.83 7.87 -7.40
N VAL A 15 -2.26 9.02 -7.03
CA VAL A 15 -1.85 10.06 -8.01
C VAL A 15 -0.79 9.52 -8.96
N LEU A 16 0.26 8.85 -8.44
CA LEU A 16 1.30 8.26 -9.27
C LEU A 16 0.73 7.22 -10.25
N ASN A 17 -0.18 6.36 -9.79
CA ASN A 17 -0.82 5.38 -10.66
C ASN A 17 -1.69 6.05 -11.72
N ALA A 18 -2.44 7.11 -11.36
CA ALA A 18 -3.24 7.87 -12.31
C ALA A 18 -2.36 8.50 -13.40
N CYS A 19 -1.27 9.18 -13.02
CA CYS A 19 -0.32 9.75 -13.96
C CYS A 19 0.25 8.71 -14.94
N ALA A 20 0.58 7.50 -14.45
CA ALA A 20 1.14 6.44 -15.28
C ALA A 20 0.22 5.97 -16.43
N PHE A 21 -1.08 6.25 -16.36
CA PHE A 21 -2.06 5.82 -17.36
C PHE A 21 -2.82 6.97 -18.04
N SER A 22 -2.95 8.13 -17.41
CA SER A 22 -3.79 9.23 -17.90
C SER A 22 -3.33 9.81 -19.24
N ALA A 23 -2.05 9.71 -19.56
CA ALA A 23 -1.45 10.24 -20.79
C ALA A 23 -0.76 9.14 -21.62
N LEU A 24 -1.07 7.86 -21.37
CA LEU A 24 -0.45 6.77 -22.13
C LEU A 24 -0.94 6.82 -23.59
N GLY A 25 0.00 6.95 -24.53
CA GLY A 25 -0.30 7.00 -25.95
C GLY A 25 -0.91 8.32 -26.43
N THR A 26 -0.95 9.34 -25.56
CA THR A 26 -1.42 10.69 -25.93
C THR A 26 -0.27 11.57 -26.43
N GLN A 27 -0.52 12.88 -26.61
CA GLN A 27 0.50 13.80 -27.12
C GLN A 27 1.66 14.00 -26.13
N VAL A 28 2.84 14.37 -26.66
CA VAL A 28 4.07 14.50 -25.86
C VAL A 28 3.93 15.54 -24.74
N ASP A 29 3.21 16.63 -24.97
CA ASP A 29 2.99 17.65 -23.93
C ASP A 29 2.15 17.11 -22.77
N GLU A 30 1.07 16.37 -23.04
CA GLU A 30 0.26 15.74 -21.99
C GLU A 30 1.06 14.67 -21.21
N GLN A 31 1.88 13.89 -21.90
CA GLN A 31 2.80 12.94 -21.25
C GLN A 31 3.80 13.64 -20.34
N ARG A 32 4.36 14.77 -20.80
CA ARG A 32 5.29 15.60 -20.01
C ARG A 32 4.60 16.16 -18.78
N ASP A 33 3.38 16.67 -18.91
CA ASP A 33 2.63 17.27 -17.81
C ASP A 33 2.28 16.21 -16.75
N ALA A 34 1.80 15.03 -17.18
CA ALA A 34 1.56 13.91 -16.27
C ALA A 34 2.85 13.44 -15.57
N LEU A 35 3.98 13.42 -16.28
CA LEU A 35 5.28 13.08 -15.71
C LEU A 35 5.76 14.13 -14.69
N GLN A 36 5.55 15.42 -14.97
CA GLN A 36 5.88 16.51 -14.05
C GLN A 36 5.08 16.39 -12.75
N ILE A 37 3.78 16.09 -12.84
CA ILE A 37 2.93 15.82 -11.68
C ILE A 37 3.44 14.61 -10.90
N ALA A 38 3.80 13.51 -11.58
CA ALA A 38 4.30 12.31 -10.92
C ALA A 38 5.61 12.58 -10.14
N VAL A 39 6.59 13.22 -10.77
CA VAL A 39 7.86 13.56 -10.12
C VAL A 39 7.66 14.55 -8.98
N GLY A 40 6.78 15.55 -9.17
CA GLY A 40 6.41 16.51 -8.12
C GLY A 40 5.75 15.83 -6.91
N THR A 41 4.81 14.92 -7.16
CA THR A 41 4.09 14.12 -6.15
C THR A 41 5.06 13.27 -5.33
N PHE A 42 6.00 12.58 -5.99
CA PHE A 42 7.03 11.81 -5.30
C PHE A 42 7.96 12.71 -4.48
N GLY A 43 8.34 13.87 -5.03
CA GLY A 43 9.13 14.86 -4.30
C GLY A 43 8.42 15.40 -3.05
N GLN A 44 7.11 15.63 -3.12
CA GLN A 44 6.30 16.03 -1.97
C GLN A 44 6.24 14.93 -0.90
N LEU A 45 5.99 13.68 -1.31
CA LEU A 45 6.00 12.53 -0.40
C LEU A 45 7.34 12.43 0.34
N ARG A 46 8.47 12.52 -0.39
CA ARG A 46 9.81 12.46 0.20
C ARG A 46 10.15 13.58 1.18
N ARG A 47 9.49 14.75 1.06
CA ARG A 47 9.65 15.87 2.01
C ARG A 47 8.65 15.83 3.17
N SER A 48 7.66 14.93 3.10
CA SER A 48 6.69 14.73 4.15
C SER A 48 7.24 13.79 5.24
N ALA A 49 6.50 13.64 6.35
CA ALA A 49 6.80 12.64 7.37
C ALA A 49 6.38 11.20 6.96
N ILE A 50 5.85 11.00 5.75
CA ILE A 50 5.33 9.72 5.27
C ILE A 50 6.40 9.04 4.42
N ALA A 51 6.75 7.81 4.79
CA ALA A 51 7.71 7.02 4.03
C ALA A 51 7.09 6.49 2.72
N PRO A 52 7.84 6.52 1.59
CA PRO A 52 7.44 5.81 0.39
C PRO A 52 7.46 4.29 0.61
N ASP A 53 6.63 3.56 -0.13
CA ASP A 53 6.56 2.10 -0.07
C ASP A 53 6.91 1.45 -1.43
N THR A 54 6.85 0.12 -1.49
CA THR A 54 7.12 -0.63 -2.73
C THR A 54 6.20 -0.23 -3.88
N VAL A 55 4.97 0.23 -3.60
CA VAL A 55 4.00 0.65 -4.60
C VAL A 55 4.34 2.04 -5.12
N THR A 56 4.80 2.95 -4.25
CA THR A 56 5.29 4.28 -4.63
C THR A 56 6.37 4.19 -5.70
N TYR A 57 7.43 3.43 -5.41
CA TYR A 57 8.56 3.26 -6.34
C TYR A 57 8.14 2.58 -7.64
N GLY A 58 7.31 1.54 -7.54
CA GLY A 58 6.79 0.84 -8.71
C GLY A 58 5.95 1.72 -9.63
N ASN A 59 5.07 2.56 -9.07
CA ASN A 59 4.24 3.46 -9.86
C ASN A 59 5.05 4.58 -10.52
N LEU A 60 6.06 5.15 -9.84
CA LEU A 60 6.91 6.16 -10.47
C LEU A 60 7.76 5.60 -11.61
N LEU A 61 8.33 4.39 -11.43
CA LEU A 61 9.03 3.70 -12.52
C LEU A 61 8.10 3.38 -13.69
N LYS A 62 6.84 3.02 -13.41
CA LYS A 62 5.81 2.84 -14.43
C LYS A 62 5.53 4.13 -15.20
N CYS A 63 5.47 5.29 -14.53
CA CYS A 63 5.36 6.58 -15.22
C CYS A 63 6.50 6.76 -16.22
N PHE A 64 7.74 6.46 -15.85
CA PHE A 64 8.87 6.56 -16.79
C PHE A 64 8.76 5.57 -17.94
N ALA A 65 8.40 4.31 -17.67
CA ALA A 65 8.27 3.29 -18.70
C ALA A 65 7.16 3.62 -19.72
N ASN A 66 6.06 4.24 -19.27
CA ASN A 66 4.89 4.54 -20.08
C ASN A 66 4.93 5.90 -20.78
N LEU A 67 5.46 6.94 -20.11
CA LEU A 67 5.33 8.34 -20.55
C LEU A 67 6.61 8.91 -21.15
N MET A 68 7.73 8.18 -21.11
CA MET A 68 8.99 8.63 -21.68
C MET A 68 9.40 7.76 -22.87
N PRO A 69 9.86 8.38 -23.97
CA PRO A 69 10.51 7.63 -25.03
C PRO A 69 11.74 6.90 -24.50
N ALA A 70 12.06 5.76 -25.11
CA ALA A 70 13.29 5.04 -24.79
C ALA A 70 14.50 5.93 -25.07
N GLY A 71 15.44 5.97 -24.13
CA GLY A 71 16.63 6.80 -24.26
C GLY A 71 17.39 7.01 -22.96
N GLN A 72 18.45 7.80 -23.04
CA GLN A 72 19.38 8.05 -21.94
C GLN A 72 18.69 8.74 -20.75
N ARG A 73 17.84 9.74 -21.00
CA ARG A 73 17.13 10.47 -19.93
C ARG A 73 16.19 9.56 -19.14
N ARG A 74 15.38 8.74 -19.83
CA ARG A 74 14.52 7.75 -19.19
C ARG A 74 15.33 6.76 -18.35
N THR A 75 16.44 6.29 -18.91
CA THR A 75 17.35 5.35 -18.23
C THR A 75 17.92 5.96 -16.94
N GLN A 76 18.47 7.17 -17.03
CA GLN A 76 19.06 7.86 -15.88
C GLN A 76 18.04 8.09 -14.77
N MET A 77 16.85 8.59 -15.10
CA MET A 77 15.80 8.86 -14.11
C MET A 77 15.30 7.56 -13.44
N ALA A 78 15.11 6.50 -14.22
CA ALA A 78 14.68 5.20 -13.70
C ALA A 78 15.73 4.59 -12.76
N LEU A 79 17.01 4.65 -13.12
CA LEU A 79 18.11 4.17 -12.26
C LEU A 79 18.20 4.98 -10.96
N GLN A 80 18.12 6.31 -11.03
CA GLN A 80 18.13 7.17 -9.83
C GLN A 80 16.99 6.85 -8.85
N VAL A 81 15.77 6.63 -9.36
CA VAL A 81 14.63 6.24 -8.52
C VAL A 81 14.81 4.83 -7.97
N PHE A 82 15.37 3.91 -8.76
CA PHE A 82 15.61 2.54 -8.31
C PHE A 82 16.71 2.46 -7.24
N ASP A 83 17.75 3.29 -7.31
CA ASP A 83 18.76 3.39 -6.25
C ASP A 83 18.14 3.82 -4.92
N LYS A 84 17.20 4.78 -4.94
CA LYS A 84 16.42 5.12 -3.74
C LYS A 84 15.55 3.96 -3.24
N CYS A 85 14.94 3.22 -4.16
CA CYS A 85 14.19 2.01 -3.81
C CYS A 85 15.09 0.94 -3.13
N ARG A 86 16.34 0.79 -3.60
CA ARG A 86 17.36 -0.11 -3.03
C ARG A 86 17.81 0.33 -1.64
N GLU A 87 18.11 1.63 -1.47
CA GLU A 87 18.50 2.24 -0.19
C GLU A 87 17.43 2.00 0.89
N ASP A 88 16.16 2.22 0.53
CA ASP A 88 15.01 2.04 1.43
C ASP A 88 14.70 0.55 1.69
N GLY A 89 15.30 -0.37 0.94
CA GLY A 89 15.01 -1.80 1.04
C GLY A 89 13.60 -2.17 0.56
N MET A 90 13.03 -1.35 -0.34
CA MET A 90 11.65 -1.41 -0.81
C MET A 90 11.50 -2.06 -2.20
N VAL A 91 12.54 -2.69 -2.73
CA VAL A 91 12.47 -3.33 -4.05
C VAL A 91 11.45 -4.46 -4.01
N GLY A 92 10.38 -4.29 -4.79
CA GLY A 92 9.32 -5.27 -4.99
C GLY A 92 9.14 -5.64 -6.45
N ALA A 93 8.26 -6.61 -6.72
CA ALA A 93 8.04 -7.12 -8.06
C ALA A 93 7.64 -6.02 -9.05
N LEU A 94 6.78 -5.09 -8.63
CA LEU A 94 6.36 -3.96 -9.47
C LEU A 94 7.56 -3.07 -9.82
N ALA A 95 8.33 -2.60 -8.84
CA ALA A 95 9.50 -1.76 -9.08
C ALA A 95 10.53 -2.47 -9.99
N TRP A 96 10.77 -3.76 -9.77
CA TRP A 96 11.70 -4.53 -10.60
C TRP A 96 11.23 -4.67 -12.04
N ASN A 97 9.96 -5.03 -12.24
CA ASN A 97 9.40 -5.23 -13.59
C ASN A 97 9.37 -3.92 -14.38
N GLU A 98 8.98 -2.82 -13.75
CA GLU A 98 8.90 -1.52 -14.42
C GLU A 98 10.29 -0.94 -14.70
N LEU A 99 11.28 -1.19 -13.83
CA LEU A 99 12.68 -0.86 -14.13
C LEU A 99 13.15 -1.58 -15.41
N ARG A 100 12.89 -2.89 -15.52
CA ARG A 100 13.26 -3.69 -16.70
C ARG A 100 12.55 -3.25 -17.98
N ARG A 101 11.37 -2.62 -17.87
CA ARG A 101 10.68 -1.99 -19.01
C ARG A 101 11.29 -0.63 -19.37
N ALA A 102 11.69 0.15 -18.36
CA ALA A 102 12.23 1.49 -18.55
C ALA A 102 13.70 1.50 -19.03
N VAL A 103 14.50 0.51 -18.62
CA VAL A 103 15.96 0.51 -18.82
C VAL A 103 16.41 -0.69 -19.67
N PRO A 104 17.21 -0.49 -20.72
CA PRO A 104 17.78 -1.60 -21.50
C PRO A 104 18.60 -2.56 -20.62
N ASN A 105 18.54 -3.86 -20.92
CA ASN A 105 19.21 -4.90 -20.13
C ASN A 105 20.72 -4.65 -19.93
N ARG A 106 21.43 -4.20 -20.98
CA ARG A 106 22.85 -3.88 -20.88
C ARG A 106 23.13 -2.79 -19.85
N ALA A 107 22.38 -1.68 -19.93
CA ALA A 107 22.52 -0.58 -18.97
C ALA A 107 22.16 -0.99 -17.54
N LEU A 108 21.22 -1.94 -17.35
CA LEU A 108 20.91 -2.50 -16.03
C LEU A 108 22.04 -3.35 -15.46
N VAL A 109 22.62 -4.23 -16.28
CA VAL A 109 23.76 -5.06 -15.88
C VAL A 109 24.93 -4.17 -15.46
N ASP A 110 25.25 -3.17 -16.28
CA ASP A 110 26.37 -2.25 -16.04
C ASP A 110 26.12 -1.40 -14.77
N ALA A 111 24.93 -0.76 -14.66
CA ALA A 111 24.63 0.14 -13.55
C ALA A 111 24.43 -0.55 -12.20
N LEU A 112 24.00 -1.81 -12.21
CA LEU A 112 23.76 -2.59 -10.98
C LEU A 112 24.90 -3.53 -10.64
N GLU A 113 25.98 -3.54 -11.43
CA GLU A 113 27.15 -4.41 -11.27
C GLU A 113 26.76 -5.90 -11.18
N LEU A 114 25.80 -6.33 -12.00
CA LEU A 114 25.26 -7.69 -11.97
C LEU A 114 25.90 -8.54 -13.07
N SER A 115 26.37 -9.76 -12.76
CA SER A 115 26.91 -10.66 -13.79
C SER A 115 25.85 -11.09 -14.82
N ARG A 116 24.58 -11.19 -14.38
CA ARG A 116 23.42 -11.45 -15.24
C ARG A 116 22.18 -10.82 -14.63
N LEU A 117 21.21 -10.49 -15.47
CA LEU A 117 19.98 -9.84 -15.05
C LEU A 117 19.02 -10.85 -14.41
N PRO A 118 18.66 -10.72 -13.12
CA PRO A 118 17.79 -11.67 -12.44
C PRO A 118 16.38 -11.74 -13.08
N HIS A 119 15.82 -12.93 -13.17
CA HIS A 119 14.47 -13.10 -13.74
C HIS A 119 13.41 -12.63 -12.77
N GLU A 120 13.54 -13.01 -11.50
CA GLU A 120 12.57 -12.69 -10.47
C GLU A 120 13.12 -11.75 -9.40
N VAL A 121 12.22 -11.00 -8.78
CA VAL A 121 12.58 -10.13 -7.65
C VAL A 121 13.20 -10.91 -6.49
N ARG A 122 12.86 -12.20 -6.31
CA ARG A 122 13.41 -13.03 -5.22
C ARG A 122 14.90 -13.34 -5.37
N ASP A 123 15.42 -13.22 -6.58
CA ASP A 123 16.81 -13.47 -6.92
C ASP A 123 17.70 -12.23 -6.69
N LEU A 124 17.09 -11.08 -6.40
CA LEU A 124 17.82 -9.85 -6.07
C LEU A 124 18.39 -9.90 -4.65
N PRO A 125 19.48 -9.16 -4.39
CA PRO A 125 20.10 -9.09 -3.07
C PRO A 125 19.07 -8.78 -1.97
N TRP A 126 19.16 -9.51 -0.86
CA TRP A 126 18.20 -9.40 0.26
C TRP A 126 18.08 -7.96 0.76
N GLN A 127 19.19 -7.23 0.82
CA GLN A 127 19.25 -5.88 1.38
C GLN A 127 18.39 -4.88 0.59
N TRP A 128 18.17 -5.12 -0.71
CA TRP A 128 17.31 -4.27 -1.54
C TRP A 128 15.83 -4.50 -1.24
N ARG A 129 15.47 -5.62 -0.61
CA ARG A 129 14.08 -6.07 -0.41
C ARG A 129 13.70 -6.24 1.07
N ARG A 130 14.64 -5.94 1.97
CA ARG A 130 14.55 -6.23 3.41
C ARG A 130 13.34 -5.61 4.09
N ALA A 131 12.91 -4.41 3.69
CA ALA A 131 11.78 -3.71 4.28
C ALA A 131 10.46 -4.26 3.72
N ASN A 132 10.42 -4.52 2.41
CA ASN A 132 9.27 -5.09 1.72
C ASN A 132 8.83 -6.47 2.27
N LEU A 133 9.78 -7.28 2.74
CA LEU A 133 9.47 -8.62 3.30
C LEU A 133 8.84 -8.58 4.70
N LYS A 134 9.07 -7.52 5.48
CA LYS A 134 8.54 -7.40 6.85
C LYS A 134 7.03 -7.16 6.86
N ASP A 135 6.49 -6.58 5.79
CA ASP A 135 5.08 -6.17 5.73
C ASP A 135 4.11 -7.27 5.25
N LYS A 136 4.59 -8.36 4.65
CA LYS A 136 3.70 -9.45 4.17
C LYS A 136 2.87 -10.10 5.28
N ASN A 137 3.38 -10.08 6.51
CA ASN A 137 2.69 -10.64 7.68
C ASN A 137 1.78 -9.61 8.40
N ALA A 138 1.84 -8.32 8.05
CA ALA A 138 1.06 -7.28 8.71
C ALA A 138 -0.45 -7.30 8.34
N PRO A 139 -0.87 -7.54 7.07
CA PRO A 139 -2.27 -7.68 6.70
C PRO A 139 -2.94 -8.88 7.39
N GLN A 140 -2.24 -10.02 7.47
CA GLN A 140 -2.73 -11.22 8.16
C GLN A 140 -2.90 -10.97 9.67
N LYS A 141 -1.94 -10.29 10.31
CA LYS A 141 -2.05 -9.88 11.72
C LYS A 141 -3.23 -8.92 11.95
N LYS A 142 -3.42 -7.92 11.09
CA LYS A 142 -4.54 -6.95 11.19
C LYS A 142 -5.90 -7.63 11.00
N GLN A 143 -6.05 -8.52 10.02
CA GLN A 143 -7.29 -9.29 9.82
C GLN A 143 -7.58 -10.23 10.99
N GLN A 144 -6.56 -10.90 11.53
CA GLN A 144 -6.71 -11.79 12.68
C GLN A 144 -7.08 -11.01 13.96
N GLN A 145 -6.51 -9.82 14.16
CA GLN A 145 -6.83 -8.95 15.29
C GLN A 145 -8.25 -8.36 15.18
N GLN A 146 -8.67 -7.94 13.99
CA GLN A 146 -10.06 -7.50 13.74
C GLN A 146 -11.07 -8.64 13.97
N LYS A 147 -10.78 -9.87 13.50
CA LYS A 147 -11.61 -11.05 13.79
C LYS A 147 -11.69 -11.35 15.29
N ARG A 148 -10.58 -11.23 16.03
CA ARG A 148 -10.55 -11.40 17.51
C ARG A 148 -11.40 -10.35 18.23
N GLN A 149 -11.31 -9.08 17.83
CA GLN A 149 -12.11 -8.00 18.41
C GLN A 149 -13.62 -8.15 18.12
N GLN A 150 -13.99 -8.61 16.92
CA GLN A 150 -15.39 -8.91 16.59
C GLN A 150 -15.94 -10.11 17.36
N LYS A 151 -15.13 -11.16 17.58
CA LYS A 151 -15.51 -12.31 18.43
C LYS A 151 -15.68 -11.90 19.90
N GLY A 152 -14.80 -11.05 20.42
CA GLY A 152 -14.92 -10.51 21.79
C GLY A 152 -16.22 -9.72 21.99
N LYS A 153 -16.55 -8.81 21.06
CA LYS A 153 -17.80 -8.04 21.10
C LYS A 153 -19.06 -8.92 21.01
N LYS A 154 -19.06 -9.97 20.17
CA LYS A 154 -20.19 -10.92 20.10
C LYS A 154 -20.38 -11.70 21.40
N ASN A 155 -19.28 -12.11 22.05
CA ASN A 155 -19.36 -12.81 23.32
C ASN A 155 -19.83 -11.91 24.47
N GLU A 156 -19.42 -10.63 24.51
CA GLU A 156 -19.93 -9.67 25.50
C GLU A 156 -21.43 -9.41 25.35
N VAL A 157 -21.91 -9.23 24.11
CA VAL A 157 -23.33 -9.02 23.83
C VAL A 157 -24.16 -10.24 24.23
N GLY A 158 -23.73 -11.45 23.87
CA GLY A 158 -24.41 -12.69 24.26
C GLY A 158 -24.43 -12.93 25.77
N THR A 159 -23.36 -12.54 26.48
CA THR A 159 -23.27 -12.66 27.95
C THR A 159 -24.21 -11.67 28.65
N ARG A 160 -24.26 -10.41 28.19
CA ARG A 160 -25.21 -9.39 28.70
C ARG A 160 -26.67 -9.78 28.45
N GLN A 161 -26.96 -10.40 27.31
CA GLN A 161 -28.31 -10.83 26.94
C GLN A 161 -28.77 -12.04 27.78
N ARG A 162 -27.89 -13.00 28.06
CA ARG A 162 -28.15 -14.12 28.99
C ARG A 162 -28.29 -13.68 30.45
N ALA A 163 -27.51 -12.70 30.90
CA ALA A 163 -27.64 -12.13 32.24
C ALA A 163 -28.98 -11.41 32.44
N ARG A 164 -29.46 -10.68 31.41
CA ARG A 164 -30.80 -10.05 31.42
C ARG A 164 -31.96 -11.05 31.49
N GLN A 165 -31.86 -12.19 30.81
CA GLN A 165 -32.91 -13.22 30.81
C GLN A 165 -33.01 -13.98 32.14
N ARG A 166 -31.92 -14.12 32.89
CA ARG A 166 -31.92 -14.78 34.21
C ARG A 166 -32.43 -13.90 35.35
N GLY A 167 -32.58 -12.58 35.14
CA GLY A 167 -33.10 -11.66 36.15
C GLY A 167 -34.62 -11.51 36.19
N PHE A 168 -35.38 -12.22 35.34
CA PHE A 168 -36.82 -11.96 35.13
C PHE A 168 -37.78 -13.07 35.63
N PHE A 169 -37.28 -14.09 36.35
CA PHE A 169 -38.11 -15.21 36.83
C PHE A 169 -37.98 -15.44 38.35
N VAL A 170 -38.26 -14.42 39.16
CA VAL A 170 -38.71 -14.53 40.56
C VAL A 170 -39.44 -13.19 40.79
N THR A 171 -40.75 -13.03 40.92
CA THR A 171 -41.85 -13.76 41.58
C THR A 171 -43.18 -13.34 40.96
N GLU A 172 -44.15 -14.26 40.80
CA GLU A 172 -45.54 -14.06 41.26
C GLU A 172 -46.39 -15.28 40.89
N SER A 173 -46.74 -16.07 41.90
CA SER A 173 -47.84 -17.03 41.84
C SER A 173 -48.38 -17.18 43.26
N MET A 174 -49.51 -16.52 43.52
CA MET A 174 -50.68 -17.14 44.16
C MET A 174 -51.83 -16.12 44.20
N ALA A 175 -52.81 -16.40 43.33
CA ALA A 175 -54.15 -15.85 43.41
C ALA A 175 -54.87 -16.47 44.61
N GLU A 176 -55.79 -15.73 45.24
CA GLU A 176 -57.23 -15.76 44.92
C GLU A 176 -58.04 -15.32 46.15
N SER A 177 -58.98 -14.42 45.89
CA SER A 177 -59.84 -13.77 46.86
C SER A 177 -61.10 -14.62 47.05
N GLY A 178 -61.32 -15.14 48.26
CA GLY A 178 -62.58 -15.77 48.66
C GLY A 178 -63.53 -14.73 49.25
N LYS A 179 -64.67 -14.50 48.59
CA LYS A 179 -65.86 -13.90 49.19
C LYS A 179 -66.61 -14.98 49.98
N ASP A 180 -67.03 -14.64 51.19
CA ASP A 180 -68.40 -14.77 51.73
C ASP A 180 -68.40 -15.04 53.25
N LEU A 181 -69.19 -14.21 53.94
CA LEU A 181 -69.73 -14.25 55.31
C LEU A 181 -68.78 -13.93 56.48
#